data_AF-A0A8K0XVB1-F1
#
_entry.id   AF-A0A8K0XVB1-F1
#
_cell.length_a   1.000
_cell.length_b   1.000
_cell.length_c   1.000
_cell.angle_alpha   90.00
_cell.angle_beta   90.00
_cell.angle_gamma   90.00
#
_symmetry.space_group_name_H-M   'P 1'
#
loop_
_entity.id
_entity.type
_entity.pdbx_description
1 polymer ?
#
loop_
_entity_poly.entity_id
_entity_poly.type
_entity_poly.pdbx_seq_one_letter_code
_entity_poly.pdbx_strand_id
1 'polypeptide(L)'
;MASESDKLYEEIERLNKRISELESESSRSDNGGVNAAYTGNDKDLGVIPEQESFVVDSHSLGGYRNLSLPNGGVMKVKVLPFCKNGNHIIKSIDEIVVCSRCGGMICKEHTFDISPPMCRECIEKELSALTYKELMVLFVAENKLGMRYLTNDLKLNWREVEEAAANCVSLGYLRQSVFNFLFSGFQTTFEGKQILYMASLIYDFPSLEQG
;
A
#
# COMPACT_ATOMS: atom_id res chain seq x y z
N MET A 1 28.94 -21.50 -37.82
CA MET A 1 27.64 -21.61 -37.13
C MET A 1 27.95 -21.61 -35.65
N ALA A 2 27.64 -20.52 -34.93
CA ALA A 2 27.90 -20.46 -33.49
C ALA A 2 27.11 -21.58 -32.79
N SER A 3 27.77 -22.28 -31.87
CA SER A 3 27.16 -23.43 -31.20
C SER A 3 26.02 -22.95 -30.31
N GLU A 4 25.04 -23.82 -30.06
CA GLU A 4 23.90 -23.52 -29.18
C GLU A 4 24.36 -23.10 -27.76
N SER A 5 25.54 -23.58 -27.34
CA SER A 5 26.21 -23.16 -26.12
C SER A 5 26.65 -21.71 -26.15
N ASP A 6 27.16 -21.20 -27.28
CA ASP A 6 27.64 -19.82 -27.38
C ASP A 6 26.49 -18.82 -27.24
N LYS A 7 25.32 -19.17 -27.79
CA LYS A 7 24.09 -18.36 -27.65
C LYS A 7 23.59 -18.31 -26.21
N LEU A 8 23.68 -19.43 -25.49
CA LEU A 8 23.32 -19.47 -24.07
C LEU A 8 24.26 -18.62 -23.21
N TYR A 9 25.56 -18.63 -23.50
CA TYR A 9 26.51 -17.77 -22.79
C TYR A 9 26.26 -16.28 -23.04
N GLU A 10 26.00 -15.88 -24.29
CA GLU A 10 25.63 -14.49 -24.61
C GLU A 10 24.33 -14.06 -23.91
N GLU A 11 23.36 -14.97 -23.79
CA GLU A 11 22.09 -14.67 -23.13
C GLU A 11 22.24 -14.56 -21.60
N ILE A 12 23.08 -15.40 -20.98
CA ILE A 12 23.43 -15.30 -19.57
C ILE A 12 24.18 -13.99 -19.28
N GLU A 13 25.13 -13.60 -20.13
CA GLU A 13 25.88 -12.36 -19.97
C GLU A 13 24.97 -11.13 -20.09
N ARG A 14 24.01 -11.17 -21.03
CA ARG A 14 22.98 -10.14 -21.20
C ARG A 14 22.06 -10.04 -19.99
N LEU A 15 21.65 -11.16 -19.42
CA LEU A 15 20.80 -11.20 -18.22
C LEU A 15 21.55 -10.67 -17.00
N ASN A 16 22.81 -11.06 -16.81
CA ASN A 16 23.65 -10.55 -15.71
C ASN A 16 23.86 -9.03 -15.81
N LYS A 17 24.08 -8.52 -17.02
CA LYS A 17 24.17 -7.08 -17.26
C LYS A 17 22.87 -6.36 -16.88
N ARG A 18 21.72 -6.93 -17.25
CA ARG A 18 20.41 -6.36 -16.95
C ARG A 18 20.08 -6.41 -15.45
N ILE A 19 20.50 -7.45 -14.74
CA ILE A 19 20.40 -7.53 -13.27
C ILE A 19 21.24 -6.43 -12.63
N SER A 20 22.48 -6.25 -13.08
CA SER A 20 23.37 -5.19 -12.54
C SER A 20 22.82 -3.79 -12.82
N GLU A 21 22.22 -3.55 -13.99
CA GLU A 21 21.53 -2.30 -14.32
C GLU A 21 20.33 -2.07 -13.37
N LEU A 22 19.51 -3.09 -13.13
CA LEU A 22 18.37 -3.02 -12.20
C LEU A 22 18.80 -2.78 -10.74
N GLU A 23 19.90 -3.40 -10.29
CA GLU A 23 20.48 -3.14 -8.97
C GLU A 23 21.03 -1.71 -8.85
N SER A 24 21.60 -1.18 -9.94
CA SER A 24 22.07 0.22 -10.01
C SER A 24 20.92 1.25 -10.05
N GLU A 25 19.78 0.88 -10.63
CA GLU A 25 18.56 1.70 -10.63
C GLU A 25 17.83 1.63 -9.28
N SER A 26 17.81 0.46 -8.63
CA SER A 26 17.30 0.29 -7.26
C SER A 26 18.09 1.16 -6.28
N SER A 27 19.42 1.13 -6.35
CA SER A 27 20.29 1.95 -5.48
C SER A 27 20.18 3.45 -5.75
N ARG A 28 19.72 3.88 -6.93
CA ARG A 28 19.36 5.28 -7.22
C ARG A 28 17.99 5.69 -6.69
N SER A 29 17.05 4.74 -6.56
CA SER A 29 15.73 4.96 -5.97
C SER A 29 15.74 4.94 -4.43
N ASP A 30 16.80 4.42 -3.80
CA ASP A 30 16.95 4.32 -2.34
C ASP A 30 17.48 5.57 -1.64
N ASN A 31 17.72 6.68 -2.37
CA ASN A 31 18.06 7.97 -1.76
C ASN A 31 16.89 8.63 -0.98
N GLY A 32 15.75 7.94 -0.82
CA GLY A 32 14.68 8.30 0.09
C GLY A 32 14.72 7.59 1.45
N GLY A 33 15.70 6.70 1.69
CA GLY A 33 15.91 6.09 2.99
C GLY A 33 16.39 7.15 3.99
N VAL A 34 15.50 7.58 4.88
CA VAL A 34 15.83 8.47 6.00
C VAL A 34 16.92 7.79 6.85
N ASN A 35 18.18 8.15 6.63
CA ASN A 35 19.29 7.83 7.52
C ASN A 35 19.13 8.63 8.82
N ALA A 36 18.17 8.23 9.66
CA ALA A 36 18.09 8.70 11.03
C ALA A 36 19.12 7.91 11.86
N ALA A 37 20.31 8.49 12.04
CA ALA A 37 21.24 8.03 13.06
C ALA A 37 20.63 8.32 14.44
N TYR A 38 19.91 7.34 15.00
CA TYR A 38 19.36 7.44 16.35
C TYR A 38 20.45 7.05 17.36
N THR A 39 21.06 8.03 18.03
CA THR A 39 21.93 7.79 19.18
C THR A 39 21.08 7.68 20.45
N GLY A 40 20.49 6.50 20.66
CA GLY A 40 19.78 6.19 21.91
C GLY A 40 20.76 6.07 23.07
N ASN A 41 20.77 7.07 23.97
CA ASN A 41 21.44 6.99 25.28
C ASN A 41 20.60 6.14 26.24
N ASP A 42 20.62 4.82 26.09
CA ASP A 42 20.07 3.90 27.11
C ASP A 42 21.21 3.32 27.95
N LYS A 43 21.23 3.71 29.23
CA LYS A 43 22.28 3.46 30.22
C LYS A 43 22.26 2.06 30.86
N ASP A 44 21.54 1.09 30.31
CA ASP A 44 21.38 -0.25 30.92
C ASP A 44 21.84 -1.43 30.05
N LEU A 45 22.69 -1.20 29.05
CA LEU A 45 23.37 -2.27 28.33
C LEU A 45 24.86 -2.28 28.74
N GLY A 46 25.20 -3.26 29.58
CA GLY A 46 26.57 -3.49 30.02
C GLY A 46 27.53 -3.58 28.84
N VAL A 47 28.64 -2.85 28.96
CA VAL A 47 29.86 -2.94 28.15
C VAL A 47 29.60 -3.02 26.64
N ILE A 48 29.61 -1.89 25.95
CA ILE A 48 29.50 -1.78 24.49
C ILE A 48 30.87 -2.09 23.84
N PRO A 49 31.06 -3.21 23.12
CA PRO A 49 32.19 -3.37 22.22
C PRO A 49 31.70 -3.17 20.77
N GLU A 50 32.32 -2.24 20.04
CA GLU A 50 32.00 -1.89 18.65
C GLU A 50 30.66 -1.14 18.48
N GLN A 51 30.70 0.03 17.83
CA GLN A 51 29.51 0.77 17.45
C GLN A 51 28.70 -0.06 16.43
N GLU A 52 27.73 -0.85 16.88
CA GLU A 52 26.76 -1.45 15.98
C GLU A 52 25.98 -0.33 15.28
N SER A 53 26.08 -0.26 13.95
CA SER A 53 25.27 0.64 13.14
C SER A 53 23.97 -0.06 12.74
N PHE A 54 22.86 0.70 12.77
CA PHE A 54 21.53 0.21 12.46
C PHE A 54 21.00 0.88 11.18
N VAL A 55 20.28 0.10 10.37
CA VAL A 55 19.55 0.59 9.20
C VAL A 55 18.10 0.18 9.34
N VAL A 56 17.18 1.09 9.04
CA VAL A 56 15.75 0.85 9.07
C VAL A 56 15.28 0.58 7.64
N ASP A 57 14.62 -0.56 7.41
CA ASP A 57 14.21 -0.98 6.08
C ASP A 57 12.76 -1.51 6.10
N SER A 58 11.90 -0.93 5.27
CA SER A 58 10.49 -1.29 5.16
C SER A 58 10.23 -2.51 4.28
N HIS A 59 11.27 -3.11 3.68
CA HIS A 59 11.19 -4.32 2.85
C HIS A 59 12.08 -5.46 3.39
N SER A 60 12.68 -5.28 4.57
CA SER A 60 13.49 -6.31 5.24
C SER A 60 12.74 -6.91 6.43
N LEU A 61 12.87 -8.21 6.65
CA LEU A 61 12.44 -8.89 7.89
C LEU A 61 13.42 -8.65 9.06
N GLY A 62 14.47 -7.86 8.82
CA GLY A 62 15.55 -7.60 9.77
C GLY A 62 16.74 -8.54 9.62
N GLY A 63 17.70 -8.44 10.54
CA GLY A 63 18.91 -9.26 10.57
C GLY A 63 20.18 -8.42 10.40
N TYR A 64 21.23 -9.02 9.86
CA TYR A 64 22.47 -8.29 9.58
C TYR A 64 22.76 -8.28 8.08
N ARG A 65 23.22 -7.14 7.57
CA ARG A 65 23.70 -6.99 6.19
C ARG A 65 25.12 -6.43 6.20
N ASN A 66 25.88 -6.79 5.17
CA ASN A 66 27.20 -6.22 4.93
C ASN A 66 27.06 -5.03 3.98
N LEU A 67 27.62 -3.88 4.36
CA LEU A 67 27.72 -2.69 3.52
C LEU A 67 29.16 -2.50 3.07
N SER A 68 29.35 -2.40 1.75
CA SER A 68 30.64 -2.04 1.17
C SER A 68 30.86 -0.53 1.30
N LEU A 69 31.99 -0.14 1.88
CA LEU A 69 32.38 1.25 2.05
C LEU A 69 33.20 1.73 0.83
N PRO A 70 33.22 3.05 0.53
CA PRO A 70 33.98 3.60 -0.60
C PRO A 70 35.49 3.33 -0.56
N ASN A 71 36.03 3.04 0.63
CA ASN A 71 37.44 2.67 0.83
C ASN A 71 37.72 1.18 0.64
N GLY A 72 36.75 0.38 0.19
CA GLY A 72 36.85 -1.07 0.04
C GLY A 72 36.66 -1.88 1.33
N GLY A 73 36.38 -1.22 2.46
CA GLY A 73 36.03 -1.90 3.71
C GLY A 73 34.63 -2.49 3.68
N VAL A 74 34.35 -3.45 4.57
CA VAL A 74 33.00 -4.00 4.78
C VAL A 74 32.56 -3.71 6.20
N MET A 75 31.38 -3.13 6.35
CA MET A 75 30.74 -2.87 7.64
C MET A 75 29.52 -3.75 7.81
N LYS A 76 29.41 -4.43 8.95
CA LYS A 76 28.22 -5.20 9.30
C LYS A 76 27.21 -4.27 9.98
N VAL A 77 26.02 -4.14 9.41
CA VAL A 77 24.93 -3.33 9.95
C VAL A 77 23.76 -4.20 10.35
N LYS A 78 23.08 -3.85 11.44
CA LYS A 78 21.84 -4.51 11.83
C LYS A 78 20.67 -3.82 11.12
N VAL A 79 19.92 -4.57 10.34
CA VAL A 79 18.70 -4.10 9.69
C VAL A 79 17.53 -4.35 10.60
N LEU A 80 16.71 -3.32 10.80
CA LEU A 80 15.50 -3.36 11.60
C LEU A 80 14.27 -3.22 10.67
N PRO A 81 13.30 -4.13 10.76
CA PRO A 81 12.07 -4.05 9.97
C PRO A 81 11.27 -2.80 10.37
N PHE A 82 10.70 -2.11 9.38
CA PHE A 82 9.91 -0.90 9.58
C PHE A 82 8.48 -1.07 9.12
N CYS A 83 7.53 -0.75 10.00
CA CYS A 83 6.11 -0.79 9.66
C CYS A 83 5.73 0.41 8.78
N LYS A 84 5.33 0.16 7.53
CA LYS A 84 4.85 1.21 6.60
C LYS A 84 3.59 1.95 7.09
N ASN A 85 2.66 1.26 7.76
CA ASN A 85 1.41 1.88 8.19
C ASN A 85 1.59 2.73 9.46
N GLY A 86 2.27 2.19 10.48
CA GLY A 86 2.47 2.85 11.76
C GLY A 86 3.76 3.68 11.92
N ASN A 87 4.61 3.76 10.88
CA ASN A 87 5.86 4.53 10.88
C ASN A 87 6.80 4.29 12.08
N HIS A 88 6.97 3.04 12.48
CA HIS A 88 7.86 2.65 13.58
C HIS A 88 8.60 1.35 13.28
N ILE A 89 9.66 1.09 14.06
CA ILE A 89 10.43 -0.15 13.99
C ILE A 89 9.63 -1.29 14.62
N ILE A 90 9.52 -2.41 13.90
CA ILE A 90 8.88 -3.63 14.39
C ILE A 90 9.91 -4.39 15.23
N LYS A 91 9.57 -4.69 16.50
CA LYS A 91 10.52 -5.31 17.43
C LYS A 91 10.63 -6.82 17.23
N SER A 92 9.55 -7.46 16.77
CA SER A 92 9.49 -8.90 16.64
C SER A 92 9.03 -9.35 15.24
N ILE A 93 9.68 -10.38 14.71
CA ILE A 93 9.44 -10.87 13.33
C ILE A 93 8.06 -11.53 13.22
N ASP A 94 7.58 -12.18 14.27
CA ASP A 94 6.25 -12.79 14.33
C ASP A 94 5.11 -11.76 14.33
N GLU A 95 5.40 -10.48 14.54
CA GLU A 95 4.45 -9.37 14.42
C GLU A 95 4.36 -8.82 13.00
N ILE A 96 5.13 -9.35 12.05
CA ILE A 96 5.20 -8.83 10.68
C ILE A 96 4.14 -9.48 9.79
N VAL A 97 3.42 -8.62 9.07
CA VAL A 97 2.56 -8.93 7.93
C VAL A 97 3.15 -8.27 6.70
N VAL A 98 3.20 -9.00 5.59
CA VAL A 98 3.78 -8.51 4.33
C VAL A 98 2.68 -8.02 3.40
N CYS A 99 2.80 -6.78 2.91
CA CYS A 99 1.91 -6.24 1.90
C CYS A 99 2.02 -7.06 0.61
N SER A 100 0.91 -7.61 0.15
CA SER A 100 0.83 -8.44 -1.06
C SER A 100 1.09 -7.69 -2.36
N ARG A 101 0.99 -6.35 -2.36
CA ARG A 101 1.21 -5.51 -3.55
C ARG A 101 2.65 -5.03 -3.70
N CYS A 102 3.27 -4.55 -2.62
CA CYS A 102 4.61 -3.94 -2.69
C CYS A 102 5.69 -4.67 -1.88
N GLY A 103 5.35 -5.76 -1.17
CA GLY A 103 6.29 -6.48 -0.30
C GLY A 103 6.69 -5.71 0.97
N GLY A 104 6.11 -4.53 1.20
CA GLY A 104 6.41 -3.72 2.40
C GLY A 104 5.92 -4.36 3.68
N MET A 105 6.64 -4.14 4.78
CA MET A 105 6.35 -4.67 6.10
C MET A 105 5.30 -3.83 6.82
N ILE A 106 4.36 -4.50 7.48
CA ILE A 106 3.29 -3.93 8.29
C ILE A 106 3.28 -4.70 9.61
N CYS A 107 3.20 -4.04 10.75
CA CYS A 107 3.00 -4.78 12.00
C CYS A 107 1.52 -5.20 12.15
N LYS A 108 1.28 -6.30 12.85
CA LYS A 108 -0.07 -6.83 13.12
C LYS A 108 -1.02 -5.82 13.77
N GLU A 109 -0.52 -4.85 14.53
CA GLU A 109 -1.36 -3.81 15.14
C GLU A 109 -1.88 -2.77 14.14
N HIS A 110 -1.16 -2.57 13.03
CA HIS A 110 -1.48 -1.57 12.01
C HIS A 110 -1.92 -2.22 10.69
N THR A 111 -2.24 -3.52 10.70
CA THR A 111 -2.87 -4.19 9.56
C THR A 111 -4.36 -3.86 9.51
N PHE A 112 -4.95 -3.89 8.32
CA PHE A 112 -6.39 -3.71 8.14
C PHE A 112 -7.17 -5.04 8.12
N ASP A 113 -6.51 -6.14 8.49
CA ASP A 113 -7.04 -7.52 8.49
C ASP A 113 -7.68 -7.97 7.17
N ILE A 114 -7.23 -7.38 6.05
CA ILE A 114 -7.67 -7.77 4.72
C ILE A 114 -6.87 -8.95 4.16
N SER A 115 -7.53 -9.75 3.33
CA SER A 115 -6.92 -10.88 2.63
C SER A 115 -7.09 -10.71 1.11
N PRO A 116 -5.99 -10.56 0.33
CA PRO A 116 -4.60 -10.54 0.79
C PRO A 116 -4.22 -9.22 1.51
N PRO A 117 -3.24 -9.22 2.45
CA PRO A 117 -2.85 -8.01 3.18
C PRO A 117 -2.34 -6.90 2.26
N MET A 118 -2.69 -5.64 2.52
CA MET A 118 -2.16 -4.49 1.80
C MET A 118 -1.84 -3.34 2.76
N CYS A 119 -0.77 -2.58 2.45
CA CYS A 119 -0.46 -1.35 3.19
C CYS A 119 -1.37 -0.21 2.76
N ARG A 120 -1.46 0.82 3.61
CA ARG A 120 -2.32 2.00 3.39
C ARG A 120 -2.05 2.66 2.05
N GLU A 121 -0.78 2.88 1.71
CA GLU A 121 -0.37 3.49 0.45
C GLU A 121 -0.83 2.67 -0.78
N CYS A 122 -0.79 1.34 -0.70
CA CYS A 122 -1.28 0.49 -1.78
C CYS A 122 -2.80 0.54 -1.90
N ILE A 123 -3.53 0.60 -0.78
CA ILE A 123 -4.98 0.78 -0.79
C ILE A 123 -5.35 2.14 -1.41
N GLU A 124 -4.68 3.22 -0.99
CA GLU A 124 -4.88 4.56 -1.55
C GLU A 124 -4.63 4.60 -3.07
N LYS A 125 -3.63 3.86 -3.57
CA LYS A 125 -3.36 3.71 -5.01
C LYS A 125 -4.45 2.94 -5.75
N GLU A 126 -5.01 1.88 -5.18
CA GLU A 126 -6.17 1.18 -5.79
C GLU A 126 -7.39 2.10 -5.86
N LEU A 127 -7.56 2.96 -4.85
CA LEU A 127 -8.68 3.88 -4.76
C LEU A 127 -8.49 5.18 -5.55
N SER A 128 -7.28 5.47 -6.06
CA SER A 128 -6.97 6.76 -6.68
C SER A 128 -7.77 7.06 -7.96
N ALA A 129 -8.37 6.04 -8.55
CA ALA A 129 -9.29 6.18 -9.69
C ALA A 129 -10.65 6.80 -9.30
N LEU A 130 -10.94 6.92 -7.99
CA LEU A 130 -12.18 7.43 -7.47
C LEU A 130 -11.94 8.62 -6.54
N THR A 131 -12.78 9.61 -6.69
CA THR A 131 -12.94 10.74 -5.79
C THR A 131 -13.75 10.33 -4.56
N TYR A 132 -13.63 11.09 -3.48
CA TYR A 132 -14.45 10.86 -2.28
C TYR A 132 -15.96 10.92 -2.58
N LYS A 133 -16.40 11.77 -3.53
CA LYS A 133 -17.83 11.84 -3.93
C LYS A 133 -18.32 10.53 -4.55
N GLU A 134 -17.49 9.91 -5.38
CA GLU A 134 -17.81 8.62 -6.01
C GLU A 134 -17.84 7.49 -4.99
N LEU A 135 -16.92 7.51 -4.01
CA LEU A 135 -16.96 6.61 -2.86
C LEU A 135 -18.25 6.80 -2.04
N MET A 136 -18.70 8.05 -1.84
CA MET A 136 -19.97 8.34 -1.17
C MET A 136 -21.19 7.83 -1.95
N VAL A 137 -21.15 7.91 -3.28
CA VAL A 137 -22.18 7.35 -4.16
C VAL A 137 -22.23 5.81 -4.02
N LEU A 138 -21.07 5.14 -3.98
CA LEU A 138 -21.01 3.70 -3.73
C LEU A 138 -21.55 3.34 -2.34
N PHE A 139 -21.17 4.12 -1.32
CA PHE A 139 -21.66 3.94 0.05
C PHE A 139 -23.18 4.03 0.13
N VAL A 140 -23.76 5.06 -0.47
CA VAL A 140 -25.22 5.29 -0.49
C VAL A 140 -25.94 4.17 -1.25
N ALA A 141 -25.42 3.76 -2.41
CA ALA A 141 -25.99 2.66 -3.19
C ALA A 141 -25.96 1.32 -2.44
N GLU A 142 -24.83 0.97 -1.80
CA GLU A 142 -24.68 -0.28 -1.06
C GLU A 142 -25.60 -0.35 0.15
N ASN A 143 -25.76 0.78 0.85
CA ASN A 143 -26.65 0.89 2.01
C ASN A 143 -28.11 1.14 1.63
N LYS A 144 -28.44 1.08 0.34
CA LYS A 144 -29.80 1.29 -0.19
C LYS A 144 -30.40 2.65 0.21
N LEU A 145 -29.55 3.62 0.48
CA LEU A 145 -29.94 4.99 0.66
C LEU A 145 -30.25 5.58 -0.72
N GLY A 146 -31.31 6.38 -0.84
CA GLY A 146 -31.58 7.09 -2.09
C GLY A 146 -30.50 8.14 -2.35
N MET A 147 -30.12 8.39 -3.61
CA MET A 147 -29.10 9.39 -3.97
C MET A 147 -29.42 10.80 -3.46
N ARG A 148 -30.69 11.09 -3.15
CA ARG A 148 -31.11 12.33 -2.48
C ARG A 148 -30.51 12.50 -1.07
N TYR A 149 -30.08 11.43 -0.40
CA TYR A 149 -29.32 11.50 0.85
C TYR A 149 -28.07 12.37 0.69
N LEU A 150 -27.34 12.20 -0.41
CA LEU A 150 -26.13 12.97 -0.71
C LEU A 150 -26.42 14.47 -0.86
N THR A 151 -27.56 14.83 -1.44
CA THR A 151 -27.95 16.24 -1.60
C THR A 151 -28.56 16.84 -0.34
N ASN A 152 -29.37 16.06 0.39
CA ASN A 152 -30.13 16.55 1.53
C ASN A 152 -29.25 16.65 2.78
N ASP A 153 -28.44 15.63 3.04
CA ASP A 153 -27.71 15.49 4.30
C ASP A 153 -26.26 15.93 4.14
N LEU A 154 -25.61 15.58 3.04
CA LEU A 154 -24.22 15.98 2.76
C LEU A 154 -24.10 17.26 1.93
N LYS A 155 -25.23 17.89 1.57
CA LYS A 155 -25.30 19.16 0.83
C LYS A 155 -24.52 19.17 -0.49
N LEU A 156 -24.36 18.00 -1.12
CA LEU A 156 -23.75 17.90 -2.45
C LEU A 156 -24.69 18.45 -3.52
N ASN A 157 -24.13 18.98 -4.60
CA ASN A 157 -24.91 19.43 -5.74
C ASN A 157 -25.43 18.21 -6.53
N TRP A 158 -26.72 18.20 -6.88
CA TRP A 158 -27.34 17.09 -7.62
C TRP A 158 -26.60 16.73 -8.91
N ARG A 159 -26.14 17.73 -9.67
CA ARG A 159 -25.37 17.50 -10.90
C ARG A 159 -24.07 16.76 -10.63
N GLU A 160 -23.36 17.11 -9.56
CA GLU A 160 -22.12 16.42 -9.18
C GLU A 160 -22.39 14.98 -8.73
N VAL A 161 -23.52 14.74 -8.07
CA VAL A 161 -23.95 13.39 -7.68
C VAL A 161 -24.27 12.53 -8.92
N GLU A 162 -24.96 13.10 -9.92
CA GLU A 162 -25.24 12.41 -11.19
C GLU A 162 -23.94 12.10 -11.96
N GLU A 163 -23.03 13.06 -12.06
CA GLU A 163 -21.72 12.88 -12.70
C GLU A 163 -20.89 11.78 -12.00
N ALA A 164 -20.84 11.79 -10.67
CA ALA A 164 -20.17 10.75 -9.88
C ALA A 164 -20.82 9.37 -10.05
N ALA A 165 -22.16 9.28 -10.05
CA ALA A 165 -22.86 8.02 -10.28
C ALA A 165 -22.64 7.47 -11.69
N ALA A 166 -22.65 8.34 -12.70
CA ALA A 166 -22.34 7.95 -14.07
C ALA A 166 -20.90 7.41 -14.20
N ASN A 167 -19.94 8.03 -13.51
CA ASN A 167 -18.55 7.55 -13.53
C ASN A 167 -18.40 6.22 -12.79
N CYS A 168 -19.08 6.02 -11.66
CA CYS A 168 -19.11 4.71 -11.00
C CYS A 168 -19.74 3.60 -11.87
N VAL A 169 -20.72 3.95 -12.72
CA VAL A 169 -21.28 2.99 -13.70
C VAL A 169 -20.28 2.71 -14.83
N SER A 170 -19.60 3.73 -15.37
CA SER A 170 -18.63 3.55 -16.46
C SER A 170 -17.43 2.69 -16.04
N LEU A 171 -17.01 2.81 -14.77
CA LEU A 171 -15.95 2.01 -14.16
C LEU A 171 -16.42 0.61 -13.72
N GLY A 172 -17.71 0.30 -13.85
CA GLY A 172 -18.27 -1.00 -13.52
C GLY A 172 -18.48 -1.26 -12.02
N TYR A 173 -18.43 -0.23 -11.17
CA TYR A 173 -18.69 -0.32 -9.74
C TYR A 173 -20.18 -0.24 -9.38
N LEU A 174 -20.98 0.39 -10.24
CA LEU A 174 -22.44 0.42 -10.16
C LEU A 174 -23.10 -0.16 -11.41
N ARG A 175 -24.31 -0.68 -11.24
CA ARG A 175 -25.22 -1.02 -12.34
C ARG A 175 -26.55 -0.31 -12.15
N GLN A 176 -27.10 0.20 -13.25
CA GLN A 176 -28.48 0.70 -13.26
C GLN A 176 -29.45 -0.49 -13.23
N SER A 177 -30.30 -0.52 -12.22
CA SER A 177 -31.41 -1.43 -12.08
C SER A 177 -32.61 -0.88 -12.86
N VAL A 178 -33.01 -1.62 -13.89
CA VAL A 178 -34.14 -1.26 -14.77
C VAL A 178 -35.51 -1.47 -14.11
N PHE A 179 -35.55 -2.15 -12.95
CA PHE A 179 -36.79 -2.59 -12.30
C PHE A 179 -37.28 -1.71 -11.14
N ASN A 180 -36.54 -0.67 -10.74
CA ASN A 180 -36.94 0.23 -9.64
C ASN A 180 -37.34 1.60 -10.17
N PHE A 181 -38.55 1.71 -10.70
CA PHE A 181 -39.13 2.96 -11.22
C PHE A 181 -39.41 4.02 -10.13
N LEU A 182 -39.31 3.67 -8.85
CA LEU A 182 -39.64 4.55 -7.71
C LEU A 182 -38.43 5.02 -6.88
N PHE A 183 -37.26 4.41 -7.06
CA PHE A 183 -36.02 4.79 -6.37
C PHE A 183 -34.92 4.73 -7.41
N SER A 184 -34.22 5.84 -7.66
CA SER A 184 -33.10 5.91 -8.62
C SER A 184 -32.15 4.73 -8.42
N GLY A 185 -32.33 3.70 -9.25
CA GLY A 185 -31.99 2.32 -8.91
C GLY A 185 -30.57 2.00 -9.28
N PHE A 186 -29.62 2.29 -8.40
CA PHE A 186 -28.26 1.79 -8.55
C PHE A 186 -28.08 0.56 -7.67
N GLN A 187 -27.39 -0.45 -8.21
CA GLN A 187 -26.95 -1.62 -7.48
C GLN A 187 -25.43 -1.71 -7.56
N THR A 188 -24.78 -1.84 -6.40
CA THR A 188 -23.33 -2.04 -6.33
C THR A 188 -22.94 -3.40 -6.90
N THR A 189 -21.91 -3.41 -7.74
CA THR A 189 -21.30 -4.65 -8.25
C THR A 189 -20.43 -5.31 -7.19
N PHE A 190 -19.90 -6.49 -7.50
CA PHE A 190 -18.94 -7.16 -6.62
C PHE A 190 -17.66 -6.33 -6.47
N GLU A 191 -17.16 -5.80 -7.57
CA GLU A 191 -16.00 -4.92 -7.64
C GLU A 191 -16.26 -3.63 -6.85
N GLY A 192 -17.44 -3.02 -7.00
CA GLY A 192 -17.83 -1.84 -6.23
C GLY A 192 -17.87 -2.10 -4.72
N LYS A 193 -18.32 -3.27 -4.29
CA LYS A 193 -18.29 -3.67 -2.87
C LYS A 193 -16.87 -3.84 -2.34
N GLN A 194 -15.97 -4.43 -3.12
CA GLN A 194 -14.57 -4.58 -2.74
C GLN A 194 -13.88 -3.22 -2.59
N ILE A 195 -14.11 -2.32 -3.55
CA ILE A 195 -13.63 -0.94 -3.50
C ILE A 195 -14.17 -0.21 -2.27
N LEU A 196 -15.47 -0.30 -2.02
CA LEU A 196 -16.09 0.35 -0.87
C LEU A 196 -15.55 -0.20 0.45
N TYR A 197 -15.36 -1.52 0.54
CA TYR A 197 -14.73 -2.14 1.70
C TYR A 197 -13.32 -1.61 1.94
N MET A 198 -12.47 -1.59 0.91
CA MET A 198 -11.12 -1.01 1.03
C MET A 198 -11.16 0.48 1.43
N ALA A 199 -12.07 1.25 0.85
CA ALA A 199 -12.26 2.65 1.21
C ALA A 199 -12.65 2.82 2.69
N SER A 200 -13.51 1.95 3.23
CA SER A 200 -13.95 2.02 4.62
C SER A 200 -12.85 1.79 5.66
N LEU A 201 -11.70 1.25 5.24
CA LEU A 201 -10.54 1.03 6.10
C LEU A 201 -9.68 2.28 6.28
N ILE A 202 -9.79 3.24 5.35
CA ILE A 202 -8.94 4.43 5.31
C ILE A 202 -9.71 5.74 5.40
N TYR A 203 -11.00 5.74 5.05
CA TYR A 203 -11.88 6.89 5.11
C TYR A 203 -13.00 6.68 6.11
N ASP A 204 -13.31 7.74 6.87
CA ASP A 204 -14.48 7.78 7.72
C ASP A 204 -15.72 8.12 6.86
N PHE A 205 -16.59 7.14 6.69
CA PHE A 205 -17.92 7.36 6.11
C PHE A 205 -18.90 7.85 7.19
N PRO A 206 -19.91 8.65 6.84
CA PRO A 206 -20.95 9.06 7.78
C PRO A 206 -21.60 7.84 8.44
N SER A 207 -21.75 7.90 9.77
CA SER A 207 -22.47 6.87 10.51
C SER A 207 -23.93 6.87 10.08
N LEU A 208 -24.45 5.69 9.74
CA LEU A 208 -25.88 5.48 9.55
C LEU A 208 -26.53 5.45 10.93
N GLU A 209 -26.89 6.61 11.48
CA GLU A 209 -27.80 6.62 12.61
C GLU A 209 -29.12 5.99 12.15
N GLN A 210 -29.50 4.87 12.77
CA GLN A 210 -30.77 4.20 12.51
C GLN A 210 -31.89 5.12 12.99
N GLY A 211 -32.44 5.91 12.06
CA GLY A 211 -33.71 6.61 12.24
C GLY A 211 -34.91 5.68 12.11
#